data_AF-A0A8V0XNF3-F1
#
_entry.id   AF-A0A8V0XNF3-F1
#
_cell.length_a   1.000
_cell.length_b   1.000
_cell.length_c   1.000
_cell.angle_alpha   90.00
_cell.angle_beta   90.00
_cell.angle_gamma   90.00
#
_symmetry.space_group_name_H-M   'P 1'
#
loop_
_entity.id
_entity.type
_entity.pdbx_description
1 polymer ?
#
loop_
_entity_poly.entity_id
_entity_poly.type
_entity_poly.pdbx_seq_one_letter_code
_entity_poly.pdbx_strand_id
1 'polypeptide(L)'
;MSLVLHDLLTCCRRLENERATERRNEIENFKRLLRDPETVLQLDRNSDSRRGNQLNWDAVFSLLKKSFQKEMENLRLTKPNASASTQTSKQKRMQEIGSLVKYFIRRANRRGPRLECQELLNYVLHIIKDPASCAAYGSDCSSILLKDILSVRKYWCEISQQQWPGC
;
A
#
# COMPACT_ATOMS: atom_id res chain seq x y z
N MET A 1 -11.82 -11.12 17.69
CA MET A 1 -11.08 -10.10 16.93
C MET A 1 -10.83 -8.95 17.87
N SER A 2 -9.58 -8.49 18.05
CA SER A 2 -9.27 -7.39 18.97
C SER A 2 -9.86 -6.07 18.47
N LEU A 3 -10.23 -5.17 19.39
CA LEU A 3 -10.79 -3.86 19.07
C LEU A 3 -9.88 -3.07 18.12
N VAL A 4 -8.56 -3.10 18.36
CA VAL A 4 -7.59 -2.36 17.53
C VAL A 4 -7.49 -2.90 16.09
N LEU A 5 -7.63 -4.22 15.89
CA LEU A 5 -7.66 -4.81 14.55
C LEU A 5 -8.98 -4.53 13.83
N HIS A 6 -10.09 -4.47 14.59
CA HIS A 6 -11.38 -4.07 14.07
C HIS A 6 -11.37 -2.61 13.61
N ASP A 7 -10.76 -1.71 14.38
CA ASP A 7 -10.61 -0.30 14.05
C ASP A 7 -9.73 -0.11 12.81
N LEU A 8 -8.63 -0.88 12.70
CA LEU A 8 -7.78 -0.88 11.51
C LEU A 8 -8.54 -1.37 10.27
N LEU A 9 -9.30 -2.45 10.39
CA LEU A 9 -10.11 -2.97 9.27
C LEU A 9 -11.18 -1.97 8.85
N THR A 10 -11.87 -1.36 9.81
CA THR A 10 -12.85 -0.31 9.57
C THR A 10 -12.23 0.89 8.87
N CYS A 11 -11.04 1.32 9.32
CA CYS A 11 -10.28 2.39 8.69
C CYS A 11 -9.92 2.05 7.23
N CYS A 12 -9.46 0.83 6.93
CA CYS A 12 -9.24 0.38 5.54
C CYS A 12 -10.50 0.50 4.68
N ARG A 13 -11.67 0.10 5.21
CA ARG A 13 -12.95 0.20 4.48
C ARG A 13 -13.38 1.65 4.24
N ARG A 14 -13.07 2.57 5.17
CA ARG A 14 -13.35 4.00 4.99
C ARG A 14 -12.42 4.64 3.97
N LEU A 15 -11.14 4.27 3.96
CA LEU A 15 -10.19 4.69 2.91
C LEU A 15 -10.69 4.36 1.49
N GLU A 16 -11.42 3.26 1.33
CA GLU A 16 -12.05 2.87 0.07
C GLU A 16 -13.27 3.73 -0.32
N ASN A 17 -14.07 4.19 0.64
CA ASN A 17 -15.42 4.71 0.40
C ASN A 17 -15.61 6.23 0.62
N GLU A 18 -14.71 6.90 1.32
CA GLU A 18 -14.95 8.27 1.76
C GLU A 18 -14.53 9.36 0.75
N ARG A 19 -15.12 10.56 0.91
CA ARG A 19 -14.85 11.73 0.06
C ARG A 19 -13.42 12.25 0.29
N ALA A 20 -12.91 13.05 -0.66
CA ALA A 20 -11.52 13.49 -0.67
C ALA A 20 -11.01 14.14 0.64
N THR A 21 -11.86 14.89 1.34
CA THR A 21 -11.54 15.58 2.59
C THR A 21 -11.49 14.64 3.80
N GLU A 22 -12.44 13.71 3.90
CA GLU A 22 -12.50 12.75 5.01
C GLU A 22 -11.37 11.71 4.91
N ARG A 23 -10.96 11.38 3.68
CA ARG A 23 -9.82 10.49 3.42
C ARG A 23 -8.53 10.95 4.09
N ARG A 24 -8.22 12.24 4.13
CA ARG A 24 -6.98 12.72 4.76
C ARG A 24 -6.97 12.42 6.26
N ASN A 25 -8.13 12.55 6.92
CA ASN A 25 -8.28 12.18 8.32
C ASN A 25 -8.14 10.67 8.52
N GLU A 26 -8.72 9.87 7.63
CA GLU A 26 -8.58 8.40 7.68
C GLU A 26 -7.14 7.94 7.37
N ILE A 27 -6.40 8.62 6.50
CA ILE A 27 -4.96 8.35 6.27
C ILE A 27 -4.16 8.57 7.55
N GLU A 28 -4.40 9.68 8.26
CA GLU A 28 -3.69 9.96 9.52
C GLU A 28 -4.14 9.03 10.65
N ASN A 29 -5.43 8.68 10.70
CA ASN A 29 -5.95 7.67 11.61
C ASN A 29 -5.31 6.30 11.35
N PHE A 30 -5.21 5.89 10.09
CA PHE A 30 -4.54 4.65 9.69
C PHE A 30 -3.07 4.64 10.13
N LYS A 31 -2.33 5.74 9.87
CA LYS A 31 -0.94 5.86 10.34
C LYS A 31 -0.83 5.80 11.86
N ARG A 32 -1.79 6.38 12.60
CA ARG A 32 -1.86 6.33 14.07
C ARG A 32 -2.08 4.91 14.56
N LEU A 33 -3.03 4.17 13.99
CA LEU A 33 -3.28 2.77 14.32
C LEU A 33 -2.04 1.90 14.05
N LEU A 34 -1.29 2.17 12.97
CA LEU A 34 -0.03 1.45 12.73
C LEU A 34 1.14 1.88 13.63
N ARG A 35 1.01 2.99 14.35
CA ARG A 35 1.97 3.41 15.38
C ARG A 35 1.70 2.75 16.73
N ASP A 36 0.44 2.41 16.98
CA ASP A 36 0.00 1.74 18.19
C ASP A 36 0.73 0.38 18.37
N PRO A 37 1.44 0.17 19.50
CA PRO A 37 2.20 -1.05 19.74
C PRO A 37 1.32 -2.30 19.77
N GLU A 38 0.10 -2.22 20.29
CA GLU A 38 -0.80 -3.36 20.38
C GLU A 38 -1.26 -3.82 19.00
N THR A 39 -1.68 -2.88 18.15
CA THR A 39 -2.05 -3.14 16.74
C THR A 39 -0.90 -3.86 16.02
N VAL A 40 0.30 -3.32 16.14
CA VAL A 40 1.52 -3.89 15.55
C VAL A 40 1.79 -5.31 16.05
N LEU A 41 1.73 -5.51 17.37
CA LEU A 41 2.03 -6.78 18.00
C LEU A 41 1.03 -7.85 17.56
N GLN A 42 -0.24 -7.50 17.42
CA GLN A 42 -1.25 -8.42 16.91
C GLN A 42 -1.05 -8.75 15.43
N LEU A 43 -0.72 -7.77 14.59
CA LEU A 43 -0.42 -8.04 13.18
C LEU A 43 0.81 -8.95 13.03
N ASP A 44 1.87 -8.70 13.81
CA ASP A 44 3.08 -9.53 13.83
C ASP A 44 2.75 -10.98 14.26
N ARG A 45 2.03 -11.14 15.37
CA ARG A 45 1.58 -12.46 15.87
C ARG A 45 0.72 -13.20 14.83
N ASN A 46 -0.20 -12.50 14.18
CA ASN A 46 -1.09 -13.11 13.21
C ASN A 46 -0.31 -13.54 11.95
N SER A 47 0.63 -12.71 11.46
CA SER A 47 1.53 -13.06 10.36
C SER A 47 2.41 -14.27 10.70
N ASP A 48 2.92 -14.36 11.94
CA ASP A 48 3.73 -15.51 12.40
C ASP A 48 2.92 -16.80 12.53
N SER A 49 1.68 -16.71 12.98
CA SER A 49 0.84 -17.88 13.26
C SER A 49 0.32 -18.60 12.02
N ARG A 50 0.40 -18.00 10.83
CA ARG A 50 -0.19 -18.46 9.55
C ARG A 50 -1.67 -18.90 9.64
N ARG A 51 -2.40 -18.48 10.68
CA ARG A 51 -3.84 -18.78 10.81
C ARG A 51 -4.62 -17.89 9.84
N GLY A 52 -5.12 -18.47 8.76
CA GLY A 52 -5.72 -17.76 7.63
C GLY A 52 -6.96 -16.89 7.91
N ASN A 53 -7.54 -16.95 9.12
CA ASN A 53 -8.77 -16.22 9.46
C ASN A 53 -8.54 -14.93 10.25
N GLN A 54 -7.30 -14.55 10.55
CA GLN A 54 -7.00 -13.34 11.32
C GLN A 54 -6.39 -12.25 10.45
N LEU A 55 -6.72 -10.99 10.76
CA LEU A 55 -6.16 -9.84 10.07
C LEU A 55 -4.65 -9.78 10.34
N ASN A 56 -3.85 -9.91 9.29
CA ASN A 56 -2.39 -9.88 9.32
C ASN A 56 -1.85 -8.80 8.36
N TRP A 57 -0.52 -8.65 8.25
CA TRP A 57 0.08 -7.62 7.39
C TRP A 57 -0.32 -7.78 5.91
N ASP A 58 -0.33 -8.99 5.36
CA ASP A 58 -0.69 -9.24 3.96
C ASP A 58 -2.17 -8.95 3.68
N ALA A 59 -3.07 -9.29 4.60
CA ALA A 59 -4.49 -8.98 4.48
C ALA A 59 -4.73 -7.46 4.46
N VAL A 60 -4.04 -6.71 5.32
CA VAL A 60 -4.11 -5.23 5.30
C VAL A 60 -3.51 -4.69 4.01
N PHE A 61 -2.40 -5.26 3.53
CA PHE A 61 -1.78 -4.84 2.28
C PHE A 61 -2.72 -5.05 1.08
N SER A 62 -3.39 -6.20 1.01
CA SER A 62 -4.35 -6.52 -0.05
C SER A 62 -5.52 -5.52 -0.06
N LEU A 63 -6.08 -5.20 1.12
CA LEU A 63 -7.14 -4.20 1.26
C LEU A 63 -6.68 -2.80 0.82
N LEU A 64 -5.47 -2.39 1.21
CA LEU A 64 -4.89 -1.11 0.78
C LEU A 64 -4.71 -1.08 -0.74
N LYS A 65 -4.10 -2.10 -1.33
CA LYS A 65 -3.91 -2.21 -2.79
C LYS A 65 -5.22 -2.06 -3.54
N LYS A 66 -6.26 -2.80 -3.12
CA LYS A 66 -7.59 -2.75 -3.75
C LYS A 66 -8.20 -1.35 -3.66
N SER A 67 -8.11 -0.72 -2.49
CA SER A 67 -8.62 0.63 -2.25
C SER A 67 -7.95 1.65 -3.18
N PHE A 68 -6.63 1.55 -3.33
CA PHE A 68 -5.86 2.47 -4.17
C PHE A 68 -5.99 2.21 -5.66
N GLN A 69 -6.12 0.95 -6.08
CA GLN A 69 -6.39 0.63 -7.49
C GLN A 69 -7.72 1.24 -7.94
N LYS A 70 -8.79 1.05 -7.15
CA LYS A 70 -10.10 1.65 -7.43
C LYS A 70 -10.02 3.19 -7.54
N GLU A 71 -9.25 3.79 -6.65
CA GLU A 71 -9.02 5.23 -6.64
C GLU A 71 -8.22 5.72 -7.86
N MET A 72 -7.19 4.96 -8.28
CA MET A 72 -6.43 5.26 -9.50
C MET A 72 -7.33 5.23 -10.74
N GLU A 73 -8.21 4.23 -10.85
CA GLU A 73 -9.18 4.15 -11.94
C GLU A 73 -10.16 5.33 -11.92
N ASN A 74 -10.68 5.72 -10.76
CA ASN A 74 -11.55 6.89 -10.63
C ASN A 74 -10.85 8.18 -11.10
N LEU A 75 -9.57 8.35 -10.73
CA LEU A 75 -8.77 9.51 -11.15
C LEU A 75 -8.44 9.47 -12.65
N ARG A 76 -8.33 8.30 -13.28
CA ARG A 76 -8.17 8.16 -14.74
C ARG A 76 -9.41 8.58 -15.52
N LEU A 77 -10.59 8.18 -15.05
CA LEU A 77 -11.86 8.50 -15.69
C LEU A 77 -12.20 10.01 -15.64
N THR A 78 -11.52 10.77 -14.79
CA THR A 78 -11.69 12.22 -14.69
C THR A 78 -10.97 12.92 -15.86
N LYS A 79 -11.72 13.64 -16.70
CA LYS A 79 -11.24 14.25 -17.97
C LYS A 79 -9.98 15.14 -17.79
N PRO A 80 -9.06 15.13 -18.78
CA PRO A 80 -7.83 15.94 -18.75
C PRO A 80 -8.06 17.45 -18.94
N ASN A 81 -9.23 17.90 -19.39
CA ASN A 81 -9.55 19.32 -19.63
C ASN A 81 -9.88 20.10 -18.33
N ALA A 82 -9.39 19.63 -17.18
CA ALA A 82 -9.61 20.28 -15.90
C ALA A 82 -8.66 21.48 -15.73
N SER A 83 -9.05 22.44 -14.89
CA SER A 83 -8.19 23.60 -14.61
C SER A 83 -6.84 23.18 -14.00
N ALA A 84 -5.81 24.02 -14.15
CA ALA A 84 -4.50 23.79 -13.53
C ALA A 84 -4.60 23.50 -12.02
N SER A 85 -5.50 24.20 -11.31
CA SER A 85 -5.75 23.98 -9.87
C SER A 85 -6.34 22.59 -9.56
N THR A 86 -7.20 22.08 -10.44
CA THR A 86 -7.79 20.74 -10.33
C THR A 86 -6.74 19.67 -10.58
N GLN A 87 -5.84 19.90 -11.54
CA GLN A 87 -4.75 18.97 -11.86
C GLN A 87 -3.71 18.91 -10.72
N THR A 88 -3.34 20.04 -10.12
CA THR A 88 -2.45 20.06 -8.93
C THR A 88 -3.08 19.32 -7.75
N SER A 89 -4.37 19.55 -7.49
CA SER A 89 -5.10 18.86 -6.41
C SER A 89 -5.15 17.34 -6.63
N LYS A 90 -5.36 16.92 -7.88
CA LYS A 90 -5.30 15.51 -8.31
C LYS A 90 -3.92 14.91 -8.05
N GLN A 91 -2.86 15.58 -8.48
CA GLN A 91 -1.49 15.08 -8.32
C GLN A 91 -1.09 14.95 -6.85
N LYS A 92 -1.49 15.91 -6.00
CA LYS A 92 -1.29 15.82 -4.55
C LYS A 92 -2.00 14.61 -3.93
N ARG A 93 -3.24 14.34 -4.35
CA ARG A 93 -4.01 13.17 -3.91
C ARG A 93 -3.32 11.86 -4.30
N MET A 94 -2.78 11.79 -5.52
CA MET A 94 -1.99 10.63 -5.96
C MET A 94 -0.73 10.46 -5.11
N GLN A 95 0.02 11.53 -4.85
CA GLN A 95 1.22 11.46 -4.00
C GLN A 95 0.92 11.03 -2.56
N GLU A 96 -0.17 11.50 -1.97
CA GLU A 96 -0.60 11.10 -0.62
C GLU A 96 -0.88 9.60 -0.52
N ILE A 97 -1.50 9.02 -1.56
CA ILE A 97 -1.77 7.59 -1.67
C ILE A 97 -0.48 6.77 -1.82
N GLY A 98 0.39 7.15 -2.76
CA GLY A 98 1.68 6.48 -2.96
C GLY A 98 2.54 6.49 -1.70
N SER A 99 2.57 7.64 -1.02
CA SER A 99 3.25 7.82 0.26
C SER A 99 2.68 6.94 1.36
N LEU A 100 1.36 6.72 1.38
CA LEU A 100 0.72 5.85 2.37
C LEU A 100 1.10 4.38 2.18
N VAL A 101 1.09 3.87 0.95
CA VAL A 101 1.51 2.49 0.65
C VAL A 101 2.96 2.27 1.06
N LYS A 102 3.84 3.21 0.68
CA LYS A 102 5.25 3.19 1.05
C LYS A 102 5.45 3.20 2.57
N TYR A 103 4.72 4.06 3.28
CA TYR A 103 4.74 4.10 4.74
C TYR A 103 4.31 2.76 5.34
N PHE A 104 3.23 2.17 4.82
CA PHE A 104 2.73 0.86 5.25
C PHE A 104 3.78 -0.24 5.09
N ILE A 105 4.37 -0.37 3.89
CA ILE A 105 5.40 -1.40 3.59
C ILE A 105 6.58 -1.29 4.55
N ARG A 106 7.08 -0.06 4.75
CA ARG A 106 8.17 0.20 5.70
C ARG A 106 7.79 -0.13 7.13
N ARG A 107 6.55 0.16 7.53
CA ARG A 107 6.08 -0.12 8.88
C ARG A 107 5.92 -1.61 9.14
N ALA A 108 5.41 -2.35 8.17
CA ALA A 108 5.30 -3.80 8.21
C ALA A 108 6.70 -4.44 8.29
N ASN A 109 7.64 -4.00 7.45
CA ASN A 109 8.97 -4.59 7.35
C ASN A 109 9.96 -4.10 8.43
N ARG A 110 9.57 -3.15 9.29
CA ARG A 110 10.47 -2.54 10.29
C ARG A 110 11.11 -3.57 11.24
N ARG A 111 10.40 -4.66 11.54
CA ARG A 111 10.84 -5.73 12.45
C ARG A 111 11.31 -6.99 11.71
N GLY A 112 11.58 -6.85 10.41
CA GLY A 112 11.88 -7.95 9.51
C GLY A 112 10.84 -8.07 8.40
N PRO A 113 11.17 -8.76 7.30
CA PRO A 113 10.29 -8.89 6.14
C PRO A 113 9.02 -9.70 6.45
N ARG A 114 7.89 -9.00 6.56
CA ARG A 114 6.58 -9.55 6.96
C ARG A 114 5.60 -9.74 5.81
N LEU A 115 5.83 -9.06 4.69
CA LEU A 115 4.95 -9.12 3.53
C LEU A 115 5.42 -10.20 2.56
N GLU A 116 4.49 -10.74 1.77
CA GLU A 116 4.83 -11.66 0.69
C GLU A 116 5.60 -10.94 -0.43
N CYS A 117 6.77 -11.46 -0.81
CA CYS A 117 7.60 -10.85 -1.85
C CYS A 117 6.86 -10.75 -3.20
N GLN A 118 6.13 -11.81 -3.57
CA GLN A 118 5.35 -11.84 -4.80
C GLN A 118 4.32 -10.71 -4.83
N GLU A 119 3.65 -10.45 -3.71
CA GLU A 119 2.62 -9.41 -3.63
C GLU A 119 3.20 -7.99 -3.71
N LEU A 120 4.41 -7.80 -3.17
CA LEU A 120 5.17 -6.56 -3.30
C LEU A 120 5.63 -6.32 -4.75
N LEU A 121 6.18 -7.35 -5.39
CA LEU A 121 6.60 -7.27 -6.79
C LEU A 121 5.43 -7.05 -7.73
N ASN A 122 4.33 -7.78 -7.54
CA ASN A 122 3.09 -7.62 -8.31
C ASN A 122 2.60 -6.18 -8.25
N TYR A 123 2.60 -5.57 -7.06
CA TYR A 123 2.22 -4.17 -6.88
C TYR A 123 3.13 -3.21 -7.67
N VAL A 124 4.46 -3.36 -7.53
CA VAL A 124 5.44 -2.52 -8.22
C VAL A 124 5.33 -2.67 -9.73
N LEU A 125 5.30 -3.90 -10.24
CA LEU A 125 5.22 -4.19 -11.67
C LEU A 125 3.89 -3.71 -12.26
N HIS A 126 2.77 -3.86 -11.54
CA HIS A 126 1.48 -3.36 -11.99
C HIS A 126 1.49 -1.83 -12.20
N ILE A 127 2.17 -1.09 -11.33
CA ILE A 127 2.30 0.37 -11.46
C ILE A 127 3.26 0.75 -12.59
N ILE A 128 4.42 0.09 -12.69
CA ILE A 128 5.45 0.45 -13.69
C ILE A 128 5.00 0.10 -15.11
N LYS A 129 4.25 -1.00 -15.28
CA LYS A 129 3.77 -1.45 -16.61
C LYS A 129 2.74 -0.50 -17.24
N ASP A 130 2.01 0.27 -16.43
CA ASP A 130 1.09 1.27 -16.94
C ASP A 130 1.76 2.66 -16.97
N PRO A 131 1.87 3.33 -18.13
CA PRO A 131 2.53 4.63 -18.23
C PRO A 131 1.92 5.75 -17.37
N ALA A 132 0.59 5.78 -17.21
CA ALA A 132 -0.10 6.80 -16.43
C ALA A 132 0.07 6.56 -14.91
N SER A 133 0.03 5.29 -14.48
CA SER A 133 0.40 4.89 -13.12
C SER A 133 1.85 5.22 -12.83
N CYS A 134 2.75 4.87 -13.75
CA CYS A 134 4.19 5.07 -13.61
C CYS A 134 4.54 6.56 -13.51
N ALA A 135 3.91 7.42 -14.32
CA ALA A 135 4.09 8.87 -14.23
C ALA A 135 3.71 9.44 -12.84
N ALA A 136 2.73 8.85 -12.17
CA ALA A 136 2.25 9.34 -10.88
C ALA A 136 2.93 8.71 -9.65
N TYR A 137 3.23 7.40 -9.71
CA TYR A 137 3.68 6.60 -8.57
C TYR A 137 5.05 5.95 -8.78
N GLY A 138 5.65 6.11 -9.97
CA GLY A 138 6.90 5.46 -10.34
C GLY A 138 8.06 5.81 -9.41
N SER A 139 8.15 7.06 -8.94
CA SER A 139 9.18 7.45 -7.97
C SER A 139 9.07 6.68 -6.64
N ASP A 140 7.84 6.52 -6.12
CA ASP A 140 7.60 5.75 -4.91
C ASP A 140 7.84 4.25 -5.14
N CYS A 141 7.42 3.71 -6.28
CA CYS A 141 7.66 2.31 -6.64
C CYS A 141 9.15 2.00 -6.81
N SER A 142 9.92 2.88 -7.47
CA SER A 142 11.37 2.77 -7.57
C SER A 142 12.03 2.81 -6.19
N SER A 143 11.56 3.70 -5.30
CA SER A 143 12.07 3.74 -3.93
C SER A 143 11.73 2.45 -3.16
N ILE A 144 10.53 1.90 -3.31
CA ILE A 144 10.12 0.65 -2.66
C ILE A 144 10.95 -0.51 -3.21
N LEU A 145 11.05 -0.62 -4.53
CA LEU A 145 11.81 -1.69 -5.19
C LEU A 145 13.27 -1.69 -4.72
N LEU A 146 13.95 -0.55 -4.80
CA LEU A 146 15.38 -0.48 -4.48
C LEU A 146 15.65 -0.61 -2.98
N LYS A 147 14.87 0.08 -2.13
CA LYS A 147 15.20 0.23 -0.70
C LYS A 147 14.46 -0.72 0.22
N ASP A 148 13.32 -1.24 -0.21
CA ASP A 148 12.40 -2.00 0.65
C ASP A 148 12.18 -3.44 0.13
N ILE A 149 12.55 -3.75 -1.13
CA ILE A 149 12.50 -5.09 -1.73
C ILE A 149 13.90 -5.64 -2.02
N LEU A 150 14.62 -5.06 -2.98
CA LEU A 150 15.90 -5.60 -3.50
C LEU A 150 17.04 -5.51 -2.47
N SER A 151 16.97 -4.58 -1.53
CA SER A 151 17.91 -4.46 -0.41
C SER A 151 17.72 -5.54 0.67
N VAL A 152 16.58 -6.24 0.66
CA VAL A 152 16.21 -7.21 1.70
C VAL A 152 16.54 -8.62 1.23
N ARG A 153 17.52 -9.25 1.86
CA ARG A 153 18.04 -10.59 1.48
C ARG A 153 16.95 -11.65 1.35
N LYS A 154 15.96 -11.69 2.26
CA LYS A 154 14.84 -12.65 2.19
C LYS A 154 14.09 -12.51 0.86
N TYR A 155 13.67 -11.29 0.52
CA TYR A 155 12.95 -11.03 -0.71
C TYR A 155 13.81 -11.36 -1.92
N TRP A 156 15.08 -10.96 -1.93
CA TRP A 156 16.00 -11.33 -3.00
C TRP A 156 16.07 -12.84 -3.26
N CYS A 157 16.09 -13.66 -2.21
CA CYS A 157 16.09 -15.13 -2.33
C CYS A 157 14.74 -15.71 -2.79
N GLU A 158 13.63 -15.02 -2.52
CA GLU A 158 12.29 -15.43 -2.97
C GLU A 158 12.01 -15.04 -4.43
N ILE A 159 12.78 -14.07 -4.97
CA ILE A 159 12.73 -13.69 -6.38
C ILE A 159 13.35 -14.79 -7.23
N SER A 160 12.51 -15.64 -7.82
CA SER A 160 12.91 -16.64 -8.82
C SER A 160 12.95 -16.05 -10.23
N GLN A 161 13.73 -16.65 -11.12
CA GLN A 161 13.82 -16.23 -12.54
C GLN A 161 12.46 -16.15 -13.26
N GLN A 162 11.46 -16.94 -12.85
CA GLN A 162 10.13 -16.90 -13.47
C GLN A 162 9.29 -15.66 -13.10
N GLN A 163 9.70 -14.90 -12.09
CA GLN A 163 8.98 -13.70 -11.64
C GLN A 163 9.45 -12.42 -12.34
N TRP A 164 10.52 -12.50 -13.15
CA TRP A 164 10.95 -11.44 -14.06
C TRP A 164 10.53 -11.80 -15.49
N PRO A 165 9.41 -11.26 -16.01
CA PRO A 165 9.08 -11.44 -17.40
C PRO A 165 10.03 -10.59 -18.25
N GLY A 166 11.15 -11.17 -18.70
CA GLY A 166 12.03 -10.56 -19.69
C GLY A 166 13.54 -10.57 -19.40
N CYS A 167 14.10 -11.68 -18.89
CA CYS A 167 15.53 -11.99 -19.04
C CYS A 167 15.67 -13.36 -19.70
#